data_AF-A0A937BBQ3-F1
#
_entry.id   AF-A0A937BBQ3-F1
#
_cell.length_a   1.000
_cell.length_b   1.000
_cell.length_c   1.000
_cell.angle_alpha   90.00
_cell.angle_beta   90.00
_cell.angle_gamma   90.00
#
_symmetry.space_group_name_H-M   'P 1'
#
loop_
_entity.id
_entity.type
_entity.pdbx_description
1 polymer ?
#
loop_
_entity_poly.entity_id
_entity_poly.type
_entity_poly.pdbx_seq_one_letter_code
_entity_poly.pdbx_strand_id
1 'polypeptide(L)'
;MESQFGDKIRTLRELQNLYLRQVAPLLEMDTAQLSKIEKGLRQLKKEQIPLLAQILKADVEELQTLWLADQIYAVVKDEKFANEAMQVADKKINLRRRRNKVKINSDINVLGSLPDWNLIQVFQSEDMASIKVKGGIHTYTAIKTDKSVMRFEKAIKATFLSFKNPNSESIFQSVIKANAISNEVLFLLFWNASVNNELLNYLNSKVFFPAFYSGRVSIKNDEVVACIKDLKETQDDLKKWSEITITTTASKYLTLLKKFGLMEGSVNKSIIHPNLSDTMFVLFVYWLTAISEKPNLLNSEWLKYSFNEKQTFIERLLQKKFSKYFNVVYTGDKLSIEPIKPYDSIYEYSNKS
;
A
#
# COMPACT_ATOMS: atom_id res chain seq x y z
N MET A 1 9.86 37.03 20.53
CA MET A 1 9.98 36.92 19.06
C MET A 1 8.56 36.73 18.54
N GLU A 2 8.15 37.53 17.57
CA GLU A 2 6.80 37.50 17.01
C GLU A 2 6.57 36.18 16.24
N SER A 3 5.31 35.72 16.19
CA SER A 3 4.92 34.47 15.53
C SER A 3 4.86 34.72 14.03
N GLN A 4 5.63 33.96 13.24
CA GLN A 4 5.65 34.13 11.79
C GLN A 4 4.27 33.85 11.18
N PHE A 5 3.53 32.90 11.76
CA PHE A 5 2.16 32.62 11.40
C PHE A 5 1.21 33.78 11.75
N GLY A 6 1.29 34.29 12.98
CA GLY A 6 0.45 35.40 13.46
C GLY A 6 0.64 36.69 12.66
N ASP A 7 1.90 37.03 12.37
CA ASP A 7 2.26 38.22 11.58
C ASP A 7 1.78 38.12 10.14
N LYS A 8 1.89 36.93 9.53
CA LYS A 8 1.39 36.68 8.18
C LYS A 8 -0.14 36.84 8.11
N ILE A 9 -0.88 36.31 9.09
CA ILE A 9 -2.34 36.47 9.18
C ILE A 9 -2.71 37.94 9.27
N ARG A 10 -2.05 38.67 10.18
CA ARG A 10 -2.30 40.09 10.39
C ARG A 10 -2.06 40.88 9.10
N THR A 11 -0.94 40.61 8.43
CA THR A 11 -0.58 41.28 7.17
C THR A 11 -1.63 41.02 6.09
N LEU A 12 -2.04 39.76 5.90
CA LEU A 12 -3.06 39.39 4.91
C LEU A 12 -4.42 40.05 5.20
N ARG A 13 -4.79 40.10 6.48
CA ARG A 13 -6.03 40.76 6.93
C ARG A 13 -5.98 42.26 6.64
N GLU A 14 -4.88 42.93 6.98
CA GLU A 14 -4.68 44.37 6.78
C GLU A 14 -4.62 44.73 5.29
N LEU A 15 -3.98 43.92 4.45
CA LEU A 15 -3.98 44.10 2.98
C LEU A 15 -5.38 44.02 2.37
N GLN A 16 -6.28 43.27 3.00
CA GLN A 16 -7.68 43.17 2.56
C GLN A 16 -8.60 44.20 3.25
N ASN A 17 -8.05 45.11 4.05
CA ASN A 17 -8.79 46.08 4.86
C ASN A 17 -9.87 45.44 5.76
N LEU A 18 -9.64 44.21 6.21
CA LEU A 18 -10.57 43.49 7.06
C LEU A 18 -10.34 43.81 8.53
N TYR A 19 -11.41 44.07 9.26
CA TYR A 19 -11.37 44.26 10.71
C TYR A 19 -11.46 42.92 11.45
N LEU A 20 -10.86 42.83 12.65
CA LEU A 20 -10.95 41.63 13.51
C LEU A 20 -12.42 41.20 13.74
N ARG A 21 -13.34 42.16 13.90
CA ARG A 21 -14.78 41.93 14.07
C ARG A 21 -15.48 41.28 12.88
N GLN A 22 -14.87 41.33 11.69
CA GLN A 22 -15.40 40.71 10.48
C GLN A 22 -14.87 39.29 10.29
N VAL A 23 -13.62 39.05 10.67
CA VAL A 23 -12.95 37.76 10.48
C VAL A 23 -13.24 36.79 11.62
N ALA A 24 -13.28 37.26 12.87
CA ALA A 24 -13.45 36.39 14.05
C ALA A 24 -14.77 35.59 14.04
N PRO A 25 -15.94 36.17 13.68
CA PRO A 25 -17.19 35.41 13.62
C PRO A 25 -17.17 34.30 12.56
N LEU A 26 -16.47 34.52 11.43
CA LEU A 26 -16.34 33.54 10.36
C LEU A 26 -15.51 32.32 10.76
N LEU A 27 -14.69 32.45 11.80
CA LEU A 27 -13.89 31.39 12.39
C LEU A 27 -14.52 30.84 13.69
N GLU A 28 -15.76 31.22 13.97
CA GLU A 28 -16.51 30.85 15.18
C GLU A 28 -15.73 31.18 16.48
N MET A 29 -15.03 32.32 16.49
CA MET A 29 -14.25 32.77 17.65
C MET A 29 -14.49 34.25 17.97
N ASP A 30 -14.06 34.66 19.16
CA ASP A 30 -14.14 36.06 19.58
C ASP A 30 -12.96 36.90 19.01
N THR A 31 -13.15 38.22 18.96
CA THR A 31 -12.14 39.15 18.42
C THR A 31 -10.86 39.19 19.25
N ALA A 32 -10.94 38.91 20.55
CA ALA A 32 -9.78 38.84 21.43
C ALA A 32 -8.95 37.57 21.17
N GLN A 33 -9.57 36.47 20.78
CA GLN A 33 -8.93 35.23 20.38
C GLN A 33 -8.15 35.42 19.10
N LEU A 34 -8.79 36.00 18.08
CA LEU A 34 -8.12 36.31 16.82
C LEU A 34 -6.94 37.28 17.06
N SER A 35 -7.11 38.30 17.91
CA SER A 35 -6.01 39.20 18.26
C SER A 35 -4.86 38.49 18.99
N LYS A 36 -5.15 37.53 19.88
CA LYS A 36 -4.10 36.74 20.55
C LYS A 36 -3.39 35.80 19.57
N ILE A 37 -4.10 35.30 18.54
CA ILE A 37 -3.52 34.47 17.49
C ILE A 37 -2.58 35.30 16.61
N GLU A 38 -3.01 36.49 16.16
CA GLU A 38 -2.17 37.40 15.38
C GLU A 38 -0.90 37.83 16.13
N LYS A 39 -0.96 37.91 17.46
CA LYS A 39 0.19 38.23 18.32
C LYS A 39 1.05 37.02 18.70
N GLY A 40 0.71 35.81 18.24
CA GLY A 40 1.40 34.57 18.62
C GLY A 40 1.19 34.14 20.07
N LEU A 41 0.30 34.80 20.81
CA LEU A 41 0.00 34.51 22.22
C LEU A 41 -0.95 33.31 22.38
N ARG A 42 -1.64 32.92 21.31
CA ARG A 42 -2.54 31.77 21.28
C ARG A 42 -2.41 31.02 19.95
N GLN A 43 -2.46 29.70 20.03
CA GLN A 43 -2.39 28.84 18.85
C GLN A 43 -3.79 28.63 18.24
N LEU A 44 -3.88 28.74 16.91
CA LEU A 44 -5.05 28.34 16.15
C LEU A 44 -5.10 26.80 16.03
N LYS A 45 -6.30 26.21 16.01
CA LYS A 45 -6.45 24.77 15.73
C LYS A 45 -6.12 24.50 14.26
N LYS A 46 -5.39 23.41 13.99
CA LYS A 46 -4.99 23.02 12.63
C LYS A 46 -6.18 22.92 11.65
N GLU A 47 -7.31 22.43 12.14
CA GLU A 47 -8.57 22.26 11.37
C GLU A 47 -9.16 23.58 10.87
N GLN A 48 -8.83 24.70 11.53
CA GLN A 48 -9.33 26.03 11.18
C GLN A 48 -8.44 26.74 10.15
N ILE A 49 -7.25 26.21 9.85
CA ILE A 49 -6.30 26.82 8.88
C ILE A 49 -6.89 26.89 7.47
N PRO A 50 -7.54 25.82 6.92
CA PRO A 50 -8.14 25.90 5.58
C PRO A 50 -9.25 26.96 5.49
N LEU A 51 -10.07 27.09 6.54
CA LEU A 51 -11.12 28.10 6.61
C LEU A 51 -10.54 29.52 6.66
N LEU A 52 -9.50 29.73 7.47
CA LEU A 52 -8.77 31.00 7.53
C LEU A 52 -8.12 31.36 6.20
N ALA A 53 -7.49 30.40 5.53
CA ALA A 53 -6.88 30.56 4.22
C ALA A 53 -7.92 30.97 3.17
N GLN A 54 -9.12 30.39 3.21
CA GLN A 54 -10.23 30.75 2.33
C GLN A 54 -10.70 32.20 2.56
N ILE A 55 -10.87 32.61 3.82
CA ILE A 55 -11.29 33.97 4.18
C ILE A 55 -10.25 34.99 3.72
N LEU A 56 -8.96 34.70 3.95
CA LEU A 56 -7.84 35.59 3.64
C LEU A 56 -7.30 35.41 2.22
N LYS A 57 -7.91 34.57 1.38
CA LYS A 57 -7.45 34.24 0.01
C LYS A 57 -5.95 33.93 -0.06
N ALA A 58 -5.48 33.12 0.88
CA ALA A 58 -4.08 32.76 1.02
C ALA A 58 -3.86 31.28 0.69
N ASP A 59 -2.62 30.92 0.42
CA ASP A 59 -2.26 29.52 0.22
C ASP A 59 -2.35 28.74 1.54
N VAL A 60 -3.07 27.63 1.51
CA VAL A 60 -3.27 26.77 2.69
C VAL A 60 -1.95 26.13 3.08
N GLU A 61 -1.12 25.74 2.11
CA GLU A 61 0.14 25.05 2.37
C GLU A 61 1.16 26.01 3.03
N GLU A 62 1.26 27.24 2.52
CA GLU A 62 2.09 28.30 3.12
C GLU A 62 1.69 28.56 4.58
N LEU A 63 0.40 28.80 4.86
CA LEU A 63 -0.08 29.07 6.22
C LEU A 63 0.13 27.89 7.17
N GLN A 64 -0.11 26.67 6.68
CA GLN A 64 0.10 25.46 7.48
C GLN A 64 1.58 25.22 7.77
N THR A 65 2.47 25.60 6.84
CA THR A 65 3.92 25.51 7.00
C THR A 65 4.41 26.45 8.09
N LEU A 66 3.98 27.72 8.04
CA LEU A 66 4.32 28.71 9.07
C LEU A 66 3.77 28.33 10.44
N TRP A 67 2.53 27.82 10.50
CA TRP A 67 1.94 27.32 11.73
C TRP A 67 2.75 26.19 12.36
N LEU A 68 3.17 25.21 11.55
CA LEU A 68 4.02 24.09 12.00
C LEU A 68 5.41 24.59 12.46
N ALA A 69 5.99 25.54 11.74
CA ALA A 69 7.29 26.11 12.08
C ALA A 69 7.26 26.77 13.47
N ASP A 70 6.22 27.56 13.76
CA ASP A 70 6.05 28.21 15.06
C ASP A 70 5.84 27.18 16.19
N GLN A 71 5.15 26.07 15.93
CA GLN A 71 5.02 24.99 16.91
C GLN A 71 6.34 24.29 17.19
N ILE A 72 7.09 23.96 16.15
CA ILE A 72 8.41 23.32 16.30
C ILE A 72 9.32 24.25 17.09
N TYR A 73 9.37 25.53 16.71
CA TYR A 73 10.15 26.55 17.41
C TYR A 73 9.76 26.66 18.89
N ALA A 74 8.47 26.71 19.21
CA ALA A 74 7.99 26.81 20.59
C ALA A 74 8.45 25.64 21.48
N VAL A 75 8.59 24.44 20.91
CA VAL A 75 9.05 23.23 21.61
C VAL A 75 10.57 23.23 21.82
N VAL A 76 11.34 23.71 20.84
CA VAL A 76 12.81 23.55 20.85
C VAL A 76 13.58 24.80 21.21
N LYS A 77 12.95 25.98 21.27
CA LYS A 77 13.63 27.28 21.44
C LYS A 77 14.56 27.40 22.65
N ASP A 78 14.24 26.71 23.76
CA ASP A 78 14.98 26.79 25.02
C ASP A 78 15.94 25.59 25.21
N GLU A 79 16.03 24.71 24.21
CA GLU A 79 16.81 23.48 24.28
C GLU A 79 18.23 23.66 23.72
N LYS A 80 19.23 23.21 24.48
CA LYS A 80 20.65 23.33 24.10
C LYS A 80 20.99 22.66 22.76
N PHE A 81 20.30 21.58 22.42
CA PHE A 81 20.53 20.77 21.22
C PHE A 81 19.44 20.94 20.16
N ALA A 82 18.70 22.06 20.17
CA ALA A 82 17.57 22.31 19.28
C ALA A 82 17.87 22.04 17.79
N ASN A 83 18.96 22.63 17.28
CA ASN A 83 19.36 22.49 15.87
C ASN A 83 19.73 21.05 15.50
N GLU A 84 20.41 20.33 16.40
CA GLU A 84 20.79 18.93 16.18
C GLU A 84 19.57 18.01 16.20
N ALA A 85 18.65 18.23 17.15
CA ALA A 85 17.38 17.52 17.22
C ALA A 85 16.54 17.74 15.96
N MET A 86 16.49 18.97 15.43
CA MET A 86 15.80 19.29 14.16
C MET A 86 16.44 18.56 12.98
N GLN A 87 17.78 18.51 12.88
CA GLN A 87 18.46 17.78 11.82
C GLN A 87 18.23 16.26 11.91
N VAL A 88 18.22 15.69 13.12
CA VAL A 88 17.91 14.28 13.34
C VAL A 88 16.46 13.97 12.96
N ALA A 89 15.52 14.85 13.33
CA ALA A 89 14.11 14.74 12.95
C ALA A 89 13.93 14.83 11.43
N ASP A 90 14.58 15.80 10.78
CA ASP A 90 14.54 15.94 9.31
C ASP A 90 15.14 14.73 8.61
N LYS A 91 16.30 14.23 9.05
CA LYS A 91 16.87 12.97 8.54
C LYS A 91 15.92 11.80 8.73
N LYS A 92 15.23 11.68 9.87
CA LYS A 92 14.25 10.61 10.14
C LYS A 92 13.00 10.74 9.27
N ILE A 93 12.51 11.96 9.04
CA ILE A 93 11.38 12.27 8.14
C ILE A 93 11.77 11.94 6.70
N ASN A 94 12.95 12.38 6.26
CA ASN A 94 13.44 12.14 4.90
C ASN A 94 13.82 10.67 4.66
N LEU A 95 14.35 9.95 5.66
CA LEU A 95 14.55 8.51 5.59
C LEU A 95 13.21 7.76 5.52
N ARG A 96 12.18 8.18 6.27
CA ARG A 96 10.81 7.65 6.12
C ARG A 96 10.25 7.95 4.74
N ARG A 97 10.37 9.19 4.24
CA ARG A 97 9.94 9.58 2.88
C ARG A 97 10.70 8.84 1.78
N ARG A 98 11.99 8.57 1.96
CA ARG A 98 12.82 7.77 1.02
C ARG A 98 12.50 6.28 1.09
N ARG A 99 12.22 5.73 2.28
CA ARG A 99 11.66 4.37 2.44
C ARG A 99 10.28 4.25 1.81
N ASN A 100 9.49 5.33 1.83
CA ASN A 100 8.18 5.43 1.19
C ASN A 100 8.25 6.03 -0.23
N LYS A 101 9.44 6.22 -0.82
CA LYS A 101 9.56 6.58 -2.23
C LYS A 101 9.24 5.32 -3.00
N VAL A 102 7.98 5.21 -3.39
CA VAL A 102 7.38 4.15 -4.22
C VAL A 102 8.29 3.93 -5.42
N LYS A 103 9.11 2.88 -5.38
CA LYS A 103 10.02 2.56 -6.48
C LYS A 103 9.29 1.60 -7.41
N ILE A 104 8.93 2.10 -8.58
CA ILE A 104 8.30 1.23 -9.58
C ILE A 104 9.41 0.41 -10.24
N ASN A 105 9.34 -0.91 -10.07
CA ASN A 105 10.26 -1.85 -10.68
C ASN A 105 9.58 -2.65 -11.81
N SER A 106 10.39 -3.31 -12.63
CA SER A 106 9.92 -4.11 -13.76
C SER A 106 9.90 -5.62 -13.46
N ASP A 107 9.79 -6.03 -12.19
CA ASP A 107 9.85 -7.45 -11.82
C ASP A 107 8.70 -8.25 -12.43
N ILE A 108 7.56 -7.61 -12.73
CA ILE A 108 6.44 -8.18 -13.50
C ILE A 108 6.95 -8.82 -14.81
N ASN A 109 7.91 -8.19 -15.51
CA ASN A 109 8.48 -8.73 -16.74
C ASN A 109 9.21 -10.05 -16.51
N VAL A 110 9.96 -10.12 -15.41
CA VAL A 110 10.73 -11.30 -15.01
C VAL A 110 9.75 -12.40 -14.59
N LEU A 111 8.88 -12.14 -13.63
CA LEU A 111 7.95 -13.13 -13.07
C LEU A 111 6.93 -13.63 -14.12
N GLY A 112 6.45 -12.75 -14.99
CA GLY A 112 5.60 -13.12 -16.12
C GLY A 112 6.29 -14.09 -17.09
N SER A 113 7.62 -14.08 -17.17
CA SER A 113 8.43 -15.01 -17.97
C SER A 113 8.93 -16.25 -17.23
N LEU A 114 8.73 -16.35 -15.91
CA LEU A 114 9.17 -17.48 -15.09
C LEU A 114 8.57 -18.80 -15.60
N PRO A 115 9.36 -19.76 -16.10
CA PRO A 115 8.82 -20.99 -16.69
C PRO A 115 8.29 -21.97 -15.64
N ASP A 116 8.97 -22.05 -14.50
CA ASP A 116 8.66 -22.99 -13.42
C ASP A 116 8.46 -22.24 -12.10
N TRP A 117 7.28 -22.38 -11.49
CA TRP A 117 6.95 -21.76 -10.22
C TRP A 117 7.50 -22.52 -9.02
N ASN A 118 7.90 -23.79 -9.17
CA ASN A 118 8.54 -24.56 -8.10
C ASN A 118 9.82 -23.89 -7.59
N LEU A 119 10.45 -23.06 -8.43
CA LEU A 119 11.56 -22.20 -8.05
C LEU A 119 11.27 -21.30 -6.85
N ILE A 120 10.01 -20.93 -6.60
CA ILE A 120 9.63 -20.13 -5.44
C ILE A 120 9.92 -20.89 -4.14
N GLN A 121 9.60 -22.19 -4.10
CA GLN A 121 9.87 -23.04 -2.94
C GLN A 121 11.37 -23.30 -2.80
N VAL A 122 12.08 -23.53 -3.91
CA VAL A 122 13.54 -23.70 -3.92
C VAL A 122 14.25 -22.46 -3.33
N PHE A 123 13.87 -21.26 -3.77
CA PHE A 123 14.51 -20.02 -3.29
C PHE A 123 14.07 -19.57 -1.89
N GLN A 124 13.10 -20.25 -1.29
CA GLN A 124 12.75 -20.06 0.11
C GLN A 124 13.75 -20.76 1.04
N SER A 125 14.26 -21.93 0.65
CA SER A 125 15.18 -22.73 1.46
C SER A 125 16.66 -22.51 1.10
N GLU A 126 16.96 -22.23 -0.16
CA GLU A 126 18.33 -22.14 -0.67
C GLU A 126 18.56 -20.88 -1.50
N ASP A 127 19.78 -20.36 -1.49
CA ASP A 127 20.20 -19.32 -2.43
C ASP A 127 20.98 -19.91 -3.60
N MET A 128 21.18 -19.11 -4.65
CA MET A 128 21.93 -19.55 -5.83
C MET A 128 23.35 -20.02 -5.49
N ALA A 129 23.98 -19.43 -4.48
CA ALA A 129 25.31 -19.82 -4.04
C ALA A 129 25.32 -21.26 -3.50
N SER A 130 24.33 -21.60 -2.68
CA SER A 130 24.15 -22.94 -2.12
C SER A 130 23.79 -23.96 -3.20
N ILE A 131 22.89 -23.61 -4.12
CA ILE A 131 22.46 -24.46 -5.23
C ILE A 131 23.64 -24.82 -6.14
N LYS A 132 24.54 -23.86 -6.41
CA LYS A 132 25.75 -24.11 -7.21
C LYS A 132 26.67 -25.14 -6.58
N VAL A 133 26.78 -25.15 -5.25
CA VAL A 133 27.60 -26.13 -4.51
C VAL A 133 27.00 -27.54 -4.57
N LYS A 134 25.67 -27.68 -4.66
CA LYS A 134 24.93 -28.96 -4.61
C LYS A 134 24.71 -29.64 -5.97
N GLY A 135 25.46 -29.28 -7.01
CA GLY A 135 25.35 -29.91 -8.34
C GLY A 135 24.82 -28.98 -9.44
N GLY A 136 24.68 -27.69 -9.16
CA GLY A 136 24.34 -26.68 -10.16
C GLY A 136 22.83 -26.44 -10.30
N ILE A 137 22.45 -25.54 -11.19
CA ILE A 137 21.06 -25.05 -11.33
C ILE A 137 20.17 -25.98 -12.16
N HIS A 138 20.79 -26.90 -12.90
CA HIS A 138 20.10 -27.85 -13.77
C HIS A 138 19.38 -28.98 -13.00
N THR A 139 19.74 -29.20 -11.73
CA THR A 139 19.00 -30.11 -10.84
C THR A 139 17.64 -29.53 -10.43
N TYR A 140 17.48 -28.21 -10.45
CA TYR A 140 16.26 -27.53 -10.00
C TYR A 140 15.45 -26.91 -11.14
N THR A 141 16.07 -26.64 -12.30
CA THR A 141 15.41 -25.92 -13.41
C THR A 141 15.95 -26.33 -14.77
N ALA A 142 15.10 -26.29 -15.80
CA ALA A 142 15.51 -26.41 -17.20
C ALA A 142 16.10 -25.10 -17.79
N ILE A 143 16.29 -24.06 -16.98
CA ILE A 143 16.78 -22.75 -17.46
C ILE A 143 18.26 -22.86 -17.80
N LYS A 144 18.62 -22.42 -19.01
CA LYS A 144 19.94 -22.67 -19.61
C LYS A 144 21.09 -21.84 -19.04
N THR A 145 20.84 -20.73 -18.32
CA THR A 145 21.92 -19.80 -17.93
C THR A 145 21.79 -19.29 -16.49
N ASP A 146 22.91 -19.30 -15.76
CA ASP A 146 23.04 -18.77 -14.40
C ASP A 146 22.53 -17.35 -14.24
N LYS A 147 22.87 -16.46 -15.20
CA LYS A 147 22.44 -15.06 -15.18
C LYS A 147 20.91 -14.95 -15.20
N SER A 148 20.24 -15.81 -15.95
CA SER A 148 18.78 -15.82 -16.01
C SER A 148 18.19 -16.33 -14.69
N VAL A 149 18.77 -17.39 -14.10
CA VAL A 149 18.27 -17.91 -12.83
C VAL A 149 18.50 -16.91 -11.68
N MET A 150 19.66 -16.24 -11.62
CA MET A 150 19.91 -15.15 -10.67
C MET A 150 18.91 -13.99 -10.84
N ARG A 151 18.51 -13.67 -12.08
CA ARG A 151 17.48 -12.66 -12.34
C ARG A 151 16.12 -13.10 -11.79
N PHE A 152 15.75 -14.36 -11.93
CA PHE A 152 14.53 -14.92 -11.35
C PHE A 152 14.57 -14.96 -9.83
N GLU A 153 15.67 -15.45 -9.24
CA GLU A 153 15.86 -15.47 -7.79
C GLU A 153 15.67 -14.08 -7.19
N LYS A 154 16.31 -13.06 -7.77
CA LYS A 154 16.18 -11.68 -7.29
C LYS A 154 14.73 -11.18 -7.34
N ALA A 155 14.03 -11.42 -8.45
CA ALA A 155 12.63 -11.01 -8.60
C ALA A 155 11.69 -11.77 -7.67
N ILE A 156 11.90 -13.08 -7.50
CA ILE A 156 11.14 -13.95 -6.57
C ILE A 156 11.35 -13.48 -5.13
N LYS A 157 12.60 -13.28 -4.70
CA LYS A 157 12.91 -12.82 -3.35
C LYS A 157 12.32 -11.43 -3.07
N ALA A 158 12.42 -10.51 -4.03
CA ALA A 158 11.89 -9.16 -3.87
C ALA A 158 10.35 -9.10 -3.87
N THR A 159 9.68 -9.89 -4.73
CA THR A 159 8.22 -9.78 -4.92
C THR A 159 7.42 -10.80 -4.10
N PHE A 160 7.87 -12.06 -4.04
CA PHE A 160 7.12 -13.15 -3.40
C PHE A 160 7.59 -13.49 -1.99
N LEU A 161 8.89 -13.36 -1.70
CA LEU A 161 9.48 -13.78 -0.42
C LEU A 161 9.95 -12.60 0.45
N SER A 162 9.47 -11.40 0.17
CA SER A 162 9.66 -10.23 1.04
C SER A 162 8.40 -9.98 1.85
N PHE A 163 8.52 -9.54 3.10
CA PHE A 163 7.38 -9.31 3.97
C PHE A 163 7.55 -7.99 4.73
N LYS A 164 6.53 -7.14 4.67
CA LYS A 164 6.49 -5.88 5.43
C LYS A 164 6.11 -6.10 6.90
N ASN A 165 5.47 -7.23 7.23
CA ASN A 165 5.00 -7.57 8.57
C ASN A 165 5.35 -9.03 8.92
N PRO A 166 5.94 -9.31 10.11
CA PRO A 166 6.29 -10.68 10.52
C PRO A 166 5.07 -11.62 10.62
N ASN A 167 3.89 -11.11 10.99
CA ASN A 167 2.67 -11.92 11.04
C ASN A 167 2.26 -12.41 9.64
N SER A 168 2.41 -11.56 8.61
CA SER A 168 2.15 -11.97 7.23
C SER A 168 3.14 -13.02 6.73
N GLU A 169 4.40 -12.92 7.17
CA GLU A 169 5.43 -13.93 6.89
C GLU A 169 5.08 -15.27 7.53
N SER A 170 4.66 -15.28 8.81
CA SER A 170 4.25 -16.52 9.50
C SER A 170 3.12 -17.25 8.80
N ILE A 171 2.08 -16.53 8.35
CA ILE A 171 1.00 -17.12 7.54
C ILE A 171 1.58 -17.77 6.29
N PHE A 172 2.37 -17.02 5.53
CA PHE A 172 2.89 -17.46 4.25
C PHE A 172 3.80 -18.69 4.39
N GLN A 173 4.68 -18.69 5.39
CA GLN A 173 5.58 -19.81 5.66
C GLN A 173 4.81 -21.08 6.09
N SER A 174 3.77 -20.95 6.92
CA SER A 174 2.98 -22.10 7.35
C SER A 174 2.26 -22.78 6.17
N VAL A 175 1.75 -21.99 5.22
CA VAL A 175 1.00 -22.52 4.07
C VAL A 175 1.94 -23.14 3.03
N ILE A 176 3.09 -22.51 2.73
CA ILE A 176 4.02 -23.06 1.74
C ILE A 176 4.71 -24.33 2.25
N LYS A 177 5.03 -24.42 3.54
CA LYS A 177 5.61 -25.65 4.12
C LYS A 177 4.65 -26.84 4.04
N ALA A 178 3.35 -26.57 4.14
CA ALA A 178 2.32 -27.59 4.20
C ALA A 178 1.79 -28.03 2.82
N ASN A 179 2.02 -27.27 1.75
CA ASN A 179 1.47 -27.56 0.43
C ASN A 179 2.50 -27.44 -0.70
N ALA A 180 2.35 -28.28 -1.72
CA ALA A 180 2.87 -27.98 -3.05
C ALA A 180 2.21 -26.69 -3.59
N ILE A 181 2.66 -26.19 -4.75
CA ILE A 181 2.06 -25.00 -5.38
C ILE A 181 0.62 -25.32 -5.81
N SER A 182 -0.32 -25.04 -4.92
CA SER A 182 -1.77 -25.20 -5.08
C SER A 182 -2.44 -23.84 -5.30
N ASN A 183 -3.74 -23.83 -5.59
CA ASN A 183 -4.50 -22.59 -5.76
C ASN A 183 -4.45 -21.70 -4.51
N GLU A 184 -4.41 -22.28 -3.31
CA GLU A 184 -4.25 -21.57 -2.04
C GLU A 184 -2.93 -20.79 -2.00
N VAL A 185 -1.83 -21.44 -2.42
CA VAL A 185 -0.50 -20.81 -2.50
C VAL A 185 -0.49 -19.69 -3.54
N LEU A 186 -1.19 -19.87 -4.67
CA LEU A 186 -1.29 -18.83 -5.71
C LEU A 186 -1.97 -17.55 -5.20
N PHE A 187 -3.04 -17.65 -4.40
CA PHE A 187 -3.68 -16.47 -3.80
C PHE A 187 -2.75 -15.75 -2.83
N LEU A 188 -2.04 -16.48 -1.97
CA LEU A 188 -1.06 -15.89 -1.05
C LEU A 188 0.09 -15.20 -1.80
N LEU A 189 0.58 -15.83 -2.87
CA LEU A 189 1.58 -15.24 -3.74
C LEU A 189 1.06 -13.96 -4.40
N PHE A 190 -0.19 -13.95 -4.87
CA PHE A 190 -0.82 -12.78 -5.46
C PHE A 190 -0.95 -11.63 -4.45
N TRP A 191 -1.43 -11.91 -3.25
CA TRP A 191 -1.57 -10.94 -2.18
C TRP A 191 -0.21 -10.35 -1.78
N ASN A 192 0.78 -11.20 -1.49
CA ASN A 192 2.11 -10.72 -1.09
C ASN A 192 2.83 -9.97 -2.21
N ALA A 193 2.72 -10.46 -3.46
CA ALA A 193 3.26 -9.77 -4.63
C ALA A 193 2.67 -8.37 -4.79
N SER A 194 1.37 -8.22 -4.53
CA SER A 194 0.69 -6.93 -4.64
C SER A 194 1.12 -5.95 -3.54
N VAL A 195 1.50 -6.44 -2.36
CA VAL A 195 2.07 -5.60 -1.29
C VAL A 195 3.50 -5.17 -1.60
N ASN A 196 4.28 -6.03 -2.26
CA ASN A 196 5.70 -5.80 -2.52
C ASN A 196 5.99 -5.13 -3.87
N ASN A 197 5.05 -5.17 -4.82
CA ASN A 197 5.22 -4.62 -6.15
C ASN A 197 4.17 -3.54 -6.42
N GLU A 198 4.62 -2.28 -6.35
CA GLU A 198 3.78 -1.09 -6.51
C GLU A 198 3.13 -1.00 -7.89
N LEU A 199 3.85 -1.38 -8.96
CA LEU A 199 3.27 -1.43 -10.30
C LEU A 199 2.17 -2.48 -10.39
N LEU A 200 2.37 -3.65 -9.77
CA LEU A 200 1.35 -4.69 -9.73
C LEU A 200 0.10 -4.21 -8.98
N ASN A 201 0.28 -3.59 -7.80
CA ASN A 201 -0.84 -3.04 -7.03
C ASN A 201 -1.59 -1.96 -7.80
N TYR A 202 -0.86 -1.06 -8.47
CA TYR A 202 -1.44 0.00 -9.28
C TYR A 202 -2.28 -0.57 -10.43
N LEU A 203 -1.70 -1.49 -11.22
CA LEU A 203 -2.41 -2.13 -12.33
C LEU A 203 -3.61 -2.94 -11.84
N ASN A 204 -3.49 -3.63 -10.70
CA ASN A 204 -4.62 -4.32 -10.10
C ASN A 204 -5.75 -3.33 -9.75
N SER A 205 -5.40 -2.21 -9.14
CA SER A 205 -6.35 -1.18 -8.70
C SER A 205 -7.02 -0.43 -9.86
N LYS A 206 -6.30 -0.23 -10.97
CA LYS A 206 -6.77 0.59 -12.10
C LYS A 206 -7.30 -0.22 -13.28
N VAL A 207 -6.94 -1.49 -13.40
CA VAL A 207 -7.33 -2.35 -14.52
C VAL A 207 -8.06 -3.60 -14.04
N PHE A 208 -7.41 -4.46 -13.27
CA PHE A 208 -8.00 -5.76 -12.92
C PHE A 208 -9.25 -5.66 -12.07
N PHE A 209 -9.21 -4.99 -10.92
CA PHE A 209 -10.38 -4.89 -10.04
C PHE A 209 -11.55 -4.12 -10.68
N PRO A 210 -11.35 -2.99 -11.38
CA PRO A 210 -12.42 -2.36 -12.13
C PRO A 210 -13.08 -3.30 -13.15
N ALA A 211 -12.29 -4.07 -13.91
CA ALA A 211 -12.84 -5.05 -14.84
C ALA A 211 -13.55 -6.23 -14.11
N PHE A 212 -12.95 -6.72 -13.03
CA PHE A 212 -13.47 -7.81 -12.21
C PHE A 212 -14.84 -7.48 -11.61
N TYR A 213 -14.94 -6.36 -10.90
CA TYR A 213 -16.17 -5.98 -10.19
C TYR A 213 -17.25 -5.41 -11.11
N SER A 214 -16.91 -4.98 -12.32
CA SER A 214 -17.90 -4.64 -13.34
C SER A 214 -18.44 -5.86 -14.11
N GLY A 215 -17.96 -7.07 -13.80
CA GLY A 215 -18.38 -8.30 -14.47
C GLY A 215 -17.86 -8.43 -15.91
N ARG A 216 -16.78 -7.73 -16.26
CA ARG A 216 -16.18 -7.85 -17.60
C ARG A 216 -15.55 -9.23 -17.80
N VAL A 217 -15.77 -9.79 -18.99
CA VAL A 217 -15.22 -11.11 -19.35
C VAL A 217 -13.71 -11.08 -19.59
N SER A 218 -13.15 -9.99 -20.12
CA SER A 218 -11.75 -9.93 -20.53
C SER A 218 -11.11 -8.55 -20.36
N ILE A 219 -9.78 -8.55 -20.29
CA ILE A 219 -8.92 -7.36 -20.24
C ILE A 219 -8.01 -7.38 -21.46
N LYS A 220 -8.02 -6.29 -22.25
CA LYS A 220 -7.18 -6.17 -23.45
C LYS A 220 -5.80 -5.65 -23.08
N ASN A 221 -4.79 -6.01 -23.88
CA ASN A 221 -3.43 -5.51 -23.68
C ASN A 221 -3.35 -3.98 -23.80
N ASP A 222 -4.02 -3.42 -24.80
CA ASP A 222 -4.00 -1.98 -25.09
C ASP A 222 -4.53 -1.12 -23.92
N GLU A 223 -5.49 -1.67 -23.15
CA GLU A 223 -6.03 -1.03 -21.95
C GLU A 223 -4.97 -0.94 -20.85
N VAL A 224 -4.20 -2.03 -20.64
CA VAL A 224 -3.07 -2.03 -19.70
C VAL A 224 -1.96 -1.11 -20.19
N VAL A 225 -1.68 -1.07 -21.50
CA VAL A 225 -0.70 -0.15 -22.11
C VAL A 225 -1.10 1.30 -21.87
N ALA A 226 -2.36 1.66 -22.10
CA ALA A 226 -2.88 3.00 -21.84
C ALA A 226 -2.72 3.39 -20.36
N CYS A 227 -3.02 2.46 -19.44
CA CYS A 227 -2.85 2.67 -18.01
C CYS A 227 -1.38 2.91 -17.61
N ILE A 228 -0.44 2.17 -18.18
CA ILE A 228 1.00 2.37 -17.91
C ILE A 228 1.49 3.70 -18.51
N LYS A 229 0.98 4.10 -19.68
CA LYS A 229 1.30 5.40 -20.31
C LYS A 229 0.82 6.58 -19.45
N ASP A 230 -0.38 6.51 -18.92
CA ASP A 230 -0.90 7.51 -17.98
C ASP A 230 -0.04 7.58 -16.70
N LEU A 231 0.33 6.42 -16.15
CA LEU A 231 1.25 6.37 -15.00
C LEU A 231 2.62 6.98 -15.31
N LYS A 232 3.13 6.82 -16.54
CA LYS A 232 4.42 7.37 -16.98
C LYS A 232 4.47 8.90 -16.96
N GLU A 233 3.34 9.59 -17.15
CA GLU A 233 3.27 11.06 -17.06
C GLU A 233 3.54 11.56 -15.64
N THR A 234 3.14 10.78 -14.63
CA THR A 234 3.23 11.18 -13.22
C THR A 234 4.45 10.61 -12.49
N GLN A 235 5.04 9.52 -12.97
CA GLN A 235 6.11 8.80 -12.28
C GLN A 235 7.45 8.88 -13.01
N ASP A 236 8.44 9.50 -12.37
CA ASP A 236 9.79 9.69 -12.93
C ASP A 236 10.49 8.36 -13.28
N ASP A 237 10.23 7.29 -12.51
CA ASP A 237 10.83 5.97 -12.72
C ASP A 237 10.46 5.35 -14.08
N LEU A 238 9.28 5.71 -14.63
CA LEU A 238 8.79 5.21 -15.92
C LEU A 238 9.17 6.11 -17.10
N LYS A 239 9.61 7.36 -16.89
CA LYS A 239 9.93 8.30 -17.98
C LYS A 239 10.95 7.72 -18.97
N LYS A 240 11.89 6.91 -18.46
CA LYS A 240 12.95 6.26 -19.27
C LYS A 240 12.48 5.00 -20.02
N TRP A 241 11.25 4.54 -19.82
CA TRP A 241 10.78 3.31 -20.45
C TRP A 241 10.43 3.54 -21.92
N SER A 242 10.93 2.64 -22.77
CA SER A 242 10.57 2.57 -24.19
C SER A 242 9.15 2.05 -24.39
N GLU A 243 8.55 2.32 -25.55
CA GLU A 243 7.26 1.75 -25.93
C GLU A 243 7.26 0.21 -25.86
N ILE A 244 8.36 -0.42 -26.26
CA ILE A 244 8.53 -1.89 -26.18
C ILE A 244 8.51 -2.37 -24.72
N THR A 245 9.12 -1.62 -23.80
CA THR A 245 9.11 -1.95 -22.37
C THR A 245 7.68 -1.88 -21.82
N ILE A 246 6.92 -0.85 -22.21
CA ILE A 246 5.53 -0.66 -21.77
C ILE A 246 4.63 -1.81 -22.28
N THR A 247 4.67 -2.10 -23.58
CA THR A 247 3.86 -3.19 -24.19
C THR A 247 4.24 -4.57 -23.67
N THR A 248 5.54 -4.81 -23.44
CA THR A 248 6.01 -6.04 -22.79
C THR A 248 5.47 -6.14 -21.36
N THR A 249 5.55 -5.07 -20.59
CA THR A 249 5.07 -5.04 -19.20
C THR A 249 3.57 -5.28 -19.11
N ALA A 250 2.79 -4.66 -20.00
CA ALA A 250 1.36 -4.92 -20.11
C ALA A 250 1.04 -6.40 -20.40
N SER A 251 1.77 -7.00 -21.35
CA SER A 251 1.59 -8.42 -21.71
C SER A 251 1.98 -9.36 -20.57
N LYS A 252 3.08 -9.04 -19.88
CA LYS A 252 3.58 -9.82 -18.75
C LYS A 252 2.71 -9.69 -17.52
N TYR A 253 2.07 -8.55 -17.30
CA TYR A 253 1.05 -8.36 -16.25
C TYR A 253 -0.13 -9.34 -16.44
N LEU A 254 -0.75 -9.38 -17.62
CA LEU A 254 -1.85 -10.32 -17.90
C LEU A 254 -1.40 -11.79 -17.82
N THR A 255 -0.15 -12.07 -18.23
CA THR A 255 0.44 -13.41 -18.08
C THR A 255 0.62 -13.78 -16.61
N LEU A 256 1.01 -12.82 -15.77
CA LEU A 256 1.22 -13.03 -14.35
C LEU A 256 -0.12 -13.25 -13.62
N LEU A 257 -1.17 -12.49 -13.95
CA LEU A 257 -2.53 -12.74 -13.45
C LEU A 257 -3.03 -14.15 -13.81
N LYS A 258 -2.78 -14.60 -15.04
CA LYS A 258 -3.07 -15.99 -15.43
C LYS A 258 -2.33 -17.00 -14.55
N LYS A 259 -1.06 -16.76 -14.27
CA LYS A 259 -0.26 -17.66 -13.42
C LYS A 259 -0.72 -17.69 -11.97
N PHE A 260 -1.32 -16.61 -11.47
CA PHE A 260 -2.00 -16.60 -10.17
C PHE A 260 -3.37 -17.30 -10.19
N GLY A 261 -3.82 -17.82 -11.33
CA GLY A 261 -5.15 -18.44 -11.46
C GLY A 261 -6.30 -17.44 -11.54
N LEU A 262 -6.02 -16.15 -11.82
CA LEU A 262 -7.02 -15.08 -11.92
C LEU A 262 -7.49 -14.82 -13.35
N MET A 263 -6.81 -15.41 -14.33
CA MET A 263 -7.16 -15.34 -15.74
C MET A 263 -6.89 -16.67 -16.43
N GLU A 264 -7.56 -16.92 -17.54
CA GLU A 264 -7.28 -18.06 -18.42
C GLU A 264 -7.03 -17.61 -19.86
N GLY A 265 -6.84 -18.57 -20.77
CA GLY A 265 -6.57 -18.29 -22.19
C GLY A 265 -5.11 -17.94 -22.51
N SER A 266 -4.74 -18.12 -23.78
CA SER A 266 -3.40 -17.81 -24.30
C SER A 266 -3.40 -16.42 -24.95
N VAL A 267 -4.24 -16.24 -25.98
CA VAL A 267 -4.39 -15.01 -26.77
C VAL A 267 -5.44 -14.09 -26.16
N ASN A 268 -6.64 -14.63 -25.92
CA ASN A 268 -7.73 -13.88 -25.29
C ASN A 268 -7.75 -14.21 -23.79
N LYS A 269 -7.34 -13.24 -22.96
CA LYS A 269 -7.30 -13.42 -21.51
C LYS A 269 -8.66 -13.12 -20.90
N SER A 270 -9.38 -14.16 -20.48
CA SER A 270 -10.63 -14.03 -19.72
C SER A 270 -10.37 -14.01 -18.22
N ILE A 271 -11.18 -13.25 -17.49
CA ILE A 271 -11.13 -13.15 -16.04
C ILE A 271 -11.74 -14.42 -15.44
N ILE A 272 -11.06 -15.00 -14.46
CA ILE A 272 -11.63 -16.04 -13.59
C ILE A 272 -12.16 -15.33 -12.35
N HIS A 273 -13.36 -15.70 -11.90
CA HIS A 273 -13.93 -15.20 -10.65
C HIS A 273 -13.64 -16.19 -9.51
N PRO A 274 -12.55 -16.01 -8.74
CA PRO A 274 -12.22 -16.92 -7.68
C PRO A 274 -13.20 -16.76 -6.53
N ASN A 275 -13.57 -17.88 -5.91
CA ASN A 275 -14.24 -17.90 -4.63
C ASN A 275 -13.28 -18.48 -3.60
N LEU A 276 -12.95 -17.69 -2.57
CA LEU A 276 -12.08 -18.15 -1.50
C LEU A 276 -12.79 -19.25 -0.70
N SER A 277 -12.12 -20.38 -0.48
CA SER A 277 -12.57 -21.38 0.49
C SER A 277 -12.65 -20.78 1.90
N ASP A 278 -13.31 -21.45 2.85
CA ASP A 278 -13.40 -20.94 4.22
C ASP A 278 -12.02 -20.80 4.86
N THR A 279 -11.12 -21.75 4.63
CA THR A 279 -9.71 -21.67 4.99
C THR A 279 -9.06 -20.41 4.42
N MET A 280 -9.15 -20.20 3.11
CA MET A 280 -8.53 -19.06 2.45
C MET A 280 -9.14 -17.72 2.87
N PHE A 281 -10.44 -17.69 3.16
CA PHE A 281 -11.10 -16.51 3.68
C PHE A 281 -10.58 -16.13 5.07
N VAL A 282 -10.37 -17.10 5.96
CA VAL A 282 -9.76 -16.86 7.28
C VAL A 282 -8.32 -16.35 7.10
N LEU A 283 -7.53 -16.98 6.24
CA LEU A 283 -6.16 -16.51 5.96
C LEU A 283 -6.14 -15.09 5.37
N PHE A 284 -7.07 -14.77 4.48
CA PHE A 284 -7.21 -13.43 3.92
C PHE A 284 -7.49 -12.40 5.01
N VAL A 285 -8.41 -12.69 5.93
CA VAL A 285 -8.75 -11.78 7.04
C VAL A 285 -7.53 -11.53 7.92
N TYR A 286 -6.78 -12.58 8.27
CA TYR A 286 -5.54 -12.47 9.04
C TYR A 286 -4.50 -11.63 8.28
N TRP A 287 -4.30 -11.91 7.00
CA TRP A 287 -3.39 -11.14 6.16
C TRP A 287 -3.81 -9.66 6.10
N LEU A 288 -5.10 -9.37 5.85
CA LEU A 288 -5.66 -8.02 5.81
C LEU A 288 -5.41 -7.27 7.12
N THR A 289 -5.60 -7.92 8.28
CA THR A 289 -5.30 -7.31 9.58
C THR A 289 -3.81 -7.06 9.80
N ALA A 290 -2.93 -7.91 9.25
CA ALA A 290 -1.48 -7.74 9.37
C ALA A 290 -0.94 -6.59 8.52
N ILE A 291 -1.54 -6.33 7.35
CA ILE A 291 -1.02 -5.34 6.40
C ILE A 291 -1.76 -3.99 6.42
N SER A 292 -2.96 -3.93 6.99
CA SER A 292 -3.74 -2.69 7.01
C SER A 292 -3.13 -1.67 7.97
N GLU A 293 -2.76 -0.50 7.45
CA GLU A 293 -2.25 0.61 8.25
C GLU A 293 -3.37 1.39 8.96
N LYS A 294 -4.61 1.29 8.48
CA LYS A 294 -5.76 2.05 8.99
C LYS A 294 -6.54 1.23 10.05
N PRO A 295 -7.00 1.87 11.13
CA PRO A 295 -7.79 1.21 12.18
C PRO A 295 -9.18 0.79 11.70
N ASN A 296 -9.74 1.48 10.71
CA ASN A 296 -11.00 1.10 10.08
C ASN A 296 -10.74 0.31 8.79
N LEU A 297 -10.97 -0.99 8.84
CA LEU A 297 -10.72 -1.91 7.73
C LEU A 297 -11.65 -1.68 6.54
N LEU A 298 -12.80 -1.02 6.74
CA LEU A 298 -13.70 -0.63 5.63
C LEU A 298 -13.04 0.34 4.64
N ASN A 299 -12.00 1.06 5.07
CA ASN A 299 -11.26 2.05 4.29
C ASN A 299 -9.90 1.51 3.82
N SER A 300 -9.65 0.21 4.02
CA SER A 300 -8.44 -0.46 3.56
C SER A 300 -8.53 -0.68 2.06
N GLU A 301 -7.49 -0.25 1.33
CA GLU A 301 -7.40 -0.51 -0.11
C GLU A 301 -7.28 -2.00 -0.45
N TRP A 302 -6.91 -2.81 0.54
CA TRP A 302 -6.68 -4.25 0.42
C TRP A 302 -7.98 -5.06 0.45
N LEU A 303 -9.11 -4.46 0.85
CA LEU A 303 -10.39 -5.17 0.96
C LEU A 303 -10.85 -5.79 -0.37
N LYS A 304 -10.55 -5.12 -1.49
CA LYS A 304 -10.85 -5.59 -2.85
C LYS A 304 -10.09 -6.87 -3.25
N TYR A 305 -9.03 -7.23 -2.53
CA TYR A 305 -8.31 -8.49 -2.74
C TYR A 305 -9.03 -9.71 -2.14
N SER A 306 -10.17 -9.49 -1.46
CA SER A 306 -11.07 -10.56 -1.02
C SER A 306 -11.87 -11.20 -2.15
N PHE A 307 -11.86 -10.58 -3.34
CA PHE A 307 -12.67 -10.93 -4.51
C PHE A 307 -14.18 -10.86 -4.27
N ASN A 308 -14.62 -10.26 -3.16
CA ASN A 308 -16.02 -10.02 -2.85
C ASN A 308 -16.30 -8.52 -2.85
N GLU A 309 -17.55 -8.16 -3.12
CA GLU A 309 -18.02 -6.81 -2.84
C GLU A 309 -17.97 -6.54 -1.34
N LYS A 310 -17.85 -5.27 -0.96
CA LYS A 310 -17.70 -4.85 0.43
C LYS A 310 -18.82 -5.41 1.32
N GLN A 311 -20.05 -5.38 0.86
CA GLN A 311 -21.21 -5.86 1.62
C GLN A 311 -21.18 -7.39 1.78
N THR A 312 -20.94 -8.13 0.69
CA THR A 312 -20.80 -9.60 0.71
C THR A 312 -19.65 -10.06 1.61
N PHE A 313 -18.53 -9.33 1.61
CA PHE A 313 -17.41 -9.59 2.50
C PHE A 313 -17.82 -9.47 3.97
N ILE A 314 -18.53 -8.39 4.35
CA ILE A 314 -18.99 -8.17 5.72
C ILE A 314 -19.98 -9.25 6.14
N GLU A 315 -20.94 -9.58 5.28
CA GLU A 315 -21.92 -10.65 5.55
C GLU A 315 -21.23 -11.99 5.79
N ARG A 316 -20.23 -12.34 4.97
CA ARG A 316 -19.42 -13.55 5.16
C ARG A 316 -18.61 -13.48 6.45
N LEU A 317 -18.00 -12.34 6.76
CA LEU A 317 -17.19 -12.12 7.96
C LEU A 317 -17.98 -12.32 9.26
N LEU A 318 -19.25 -11.89 9.27
CA LEU A 318 -20.14 -11.99 10.44
C LEU A 318 -20.75 -13.38 10.66
N GLN A 319 -20.46 -14.36 9.78
CA GLN A 319 -20.97 -15.72 9.95
C GLN A 319 -20.40 -16.37 11.22
N LYS A 320 -21.27 -16.98 12.03
CA LYS A 320 -20.93 -17.62 13.31
C LYS A 320 -19.79 -18.63 13.21
N LYS A 321 -19.63 -19.32 12.07
CA LYS A 321 -18.55 -20.30 11.85
C LYS A 321 -17.14 -19.69 11.98
N PHE A 322 -17.00 -18.38 11.78
CA PHE A 322 -15.71 -17.70 11.86
C PHE A 322 -15.40 -17.06 13.22
N SER A 323 -16.36 -17.00 14.14
CA SER A 323 -16.18 -16.37 15.46
C SER A 323 -15.11 -17.05 16.32
N LYS A 324 -14.69 -18.28 15.97
CA LYS A 324 -13.59 -19.00 16.62
C LYS A 324 -12.20 -18.52 16.19
N TYR A 325 -12.09 -17.76 15.10
CA TYR A 325 -10.82 -17.30 14.53
C TYR A 325 -10.54 -15.82 14.80
N PHE A 326 -11.56 -14.98 14.88
CA PHE A 326 -11.40 -13.54 15.12
C PHE A 326 -12.63 -12.92 15.77
N ASN A 327 -12.41 -11.87 16.57
CA ASN A 327 -13.45 -10.99 17.09
C ASN A 327 -13.72 -9.87 16.07
N VAL A 328 -15.00 -9.56 15.83
CA VAL A 328 -15.41 -8.54 14.86
C VAL A 328 -16.25 -7.48 15.56
N VAL A 329 -15.89 -6.22 15.39
CA VAL A 329 -16.71 -5.07 15.79
C VAL A 329 -17.10 -4.30 14.55
N TYR A 330 -18.40 -4.26 14.26
CA TYR A 330 -18.96 -3.55 13.10
C TYR A 330 -20.11 -2.63 13.53
N THR A 331 -19.99 -1.34 13.24
CA THR A 331 -21.00 -0.30 13.56
C THR A 331 -21.67 0.31 12.33
N GLY A 332 -21.55 -0.34 11.16
CA GLY A 332 -22.04 0.19 9.88
C GLY A 332 -20.98 1.04 9.14
N ASP A 333 -20.31 1.93 9.86
CA ASP A 333 -19.30 2.85 9.34
C ASP A 333 -17.86 2.47 9.72
N LYS A 334 -17.70 1.63 10.75
CA LYS A 334 -16.41 1.15 11.26
C LYS A 334 -16.36 -0.37 11.30
N LEU A 335 -15.26 -0.94 10.82
CA LEU A 335 -14.93 -2.35 10.95
C LEU A 335 -13.57 -2.50 11.63
N SER A 336 -13.57 -3.20 12.77
CA SER A 336 -12.37 -3.65 13.47
C SER A 336 -12.39 -5.17 13.59
N ILE A 337 -11.25 -5.79 13.35
CA ILE A 337 -11.09 -7.25 13.46
C ILE A 337 -9.86 -7.53 14.32
N GLU A 338 -10.03 -8.40 15.31
CA GLU A 338 -8.97 -8.85 16.20
C GLU A 338 -8.79 -10.37 16.09
N PRO A 339 -7.66 -10.84 15.54
CA PRO A 339 -7.33 -12.27 15.48
C PRO A 339 -7.27 -12.91 16.88
N ILE A 340 -7.90 -14.08 17.03
CA ILE A 340 -7.90 -14.86 18.28
C ILE A 340 -6.77 -15.88 18.30
N LYS A 341 -6.45 -16.49 17.15
CA LYS A 341 -5.43 -17.54 17.05
C LYS A 341 -4.09 -16.95 16.63
N PRO A 342 -2.97 -17.62 16.96
CA PRO A 342 -1.66 -17.22 16.47
C PRO A 342 -1.53 -17.33 14.95
N TYR A 343 -0.77 -16.41 14.36
CA TYR A 343 -0.59 -16.29 12.90
C TYR A 343 0.19 -17.44 12.27
N ASP A 344 1.06 -18.11 13.02
CA ASP A 344 1.89 -19.22 12.58
C ASP A 344 1.13 -20.56 12.52
N SER A 345 0.06 -20.71 13.30
CA SER A 345 -0.74 -21.93 13.41
C SER A 345 -2.13 -21.83 12.76
N ILE A 346 -2.52 -20.63 12.29
CA ILE A 346 -3.87 -20.40 11.75
C ILE A 346 -4.20 -21.33 10.57
N TYR A 347 -3.23 -21.63 9.70
CA TYR A 347 -3.46 -22.52 8.57
C TYR A 347 -3.90 -23.91 9.02
N GLU A 348 -3.21 -24.51 10.00
CA GLU A 348 -3.58 -25.80 10.55
C GLU A 348 -4.95 -25.78 11.24
N TYR A 349 -5.23 -24.74 12.02
CA TYR A 349 -6.53 -24.58 12.68
C TYR A 349 -7.69 -24.44 11.69
N SER A 350 -7.43 -23.79 10.55
CA SER A 350 -8.44 -23.60 9.51
C SER A 350 -8.69 -24.86 8.69
N ASN A 351 -7.69 -25.73 8.51
CA ASN A 351 -7.83 -26.99 7.76
C ASN A 351 -8.37 -28.17 8.59
N LYS A 352 -8.24 -28.15 9.92
CA LYS A 352 -8.74 -29.22 10.80
C LYS A 352 -10.25 -29.13 11.11
N SER A 353 -10.97 -28.17 10.53
CA SER A 353 -12.34 -27.79 10.91
C SER A 353 -13.40 -28.17 9.91
#